data_AF-A0A7S1D8Y6-F1
#
_entry.id   AF-A0A7S1D8Y6-F1
#
_cell.length_a   1.000
_cell.length_b   1.000
_cell.length_c   1.000
_cell.angle_alpha   90.00
_cell.angle_beta   90.00
_cell.angle_gamma   90.00
#
_symmetry.space_group_name_H-M   'P 1'
#
loop_
_entity.id
_entity.type
_entity.pdbx_description
1 polymer ?
#
loop_
_entity_poly.entity_id
_entity_poly.type
_entity_poly.pdbx_seq_one_letter_code
_entity_poly.pdbx_strand_id
1 'polypeptide(L)'
;TKAALAMRFLHLIRPVMCVLPEVASPDRKIPFREKLLWTTITLFIFLVCCQIPIYGVQSAKSSDPFYWMRVILASNRGTLMELGISPIVTSGLVMQLLAGSRIIEVDYNVKEDRALFSGAQKLFGILITVGEAIAYVVSGMYGDLGSIGAGNAILIIAQLFCAGLIVLTLDELLQKGYGLGSGISLFIATNICENIVWKAFSPTTINTGRGTEFEGAIIALFHLLITRKDKVRALREALYRQNLPNLTNLMATVLIFVIVIYFQGWRVDLPVKYQKYRGQQGNYPIKLFYTSNMPIILQTALVSNLYFVSQLLYNRAPTNILVRLLGTWQDVEGSAGQMIPIGGIAYYISPPSSFAGIIY
;
A
#
# COMPACT_ATOMS: atom_id res chain seq x y z
N THR A 1 -15.75 -39.09 4.38
CA THR A 1 -16.39 -38.49 3.18
C THR A 1 -16.06 -37.01 2.97
N LYS A 2 -15.83 -36.17 4.00
CA LYS A 2 -15.29 -34.80 3.81
C LYS A 2 -13.83 -34.73 3.33
N ALA A 3 -13.00 -35.70 3.69
CA ALA A 3 -11.60 -35.81 3.22
C ALA A 3 -11.46 -36.07 1.70
N ALA A 4 -12.50 -36.63 1.06
CA ALA A 4 -12.48 -36.89 -0.38
C ALA A 4 -12.88 -35.68 -1.23
N LEU A 5 -13.54 -34.67 -0.63
CA LEU A 5 -13.88 -33.42 -1.32
C LEU A 5 -12.72 -32.39 -1.22
N ALA A 6 -11.92 -32.48 -0.16
CA ALA A 6 -10.64 -31.76 -0.01
C ALA A 6 -9.54 -32.32 -0.93
N MET A 7 -9.65 -33.60 -1.32
CA MET A 7 -8.90 -34.19 -2.43
C MET A 7 -9.52 -33.73 -3.77
N ARG A 8 -9.08 -32.70 -4.49
CA ARG A 8 -7.85 -31.92 -4.50
C ARG A 8 -8.15 -30.63 -5.30
N PHE A 9 -8.67 -29.58 -4.67
CA PHE A 9 -8.75 -28.26 -5.36
C PHE A 9 -7.34 -27.83 -5.83
N LEU A 10 -6.31 -28.17 -5.06
CA LEU A 10 -4.90 -28.04 -5.43
C LEU A 10 -4.52 -28.80 -6.72
N HIS A 11 -5.06 -30.00 -6.98
CA HIS A 11 -4.74 -30.73 -8.21
C HIS A 11 -5.56 -30.29 -9.42
N LEU A 12 -6.70 -29.63 -9.22
CA LEU A 12 -7.44 -28.97 -10.30
C LEU A 12 -6.63 -27.80 -10.89
N ILE A 13 -5.79 -27.17 -10.07
CA ILE A 13 -4.89 -26.07 -10.45
C ILE A 13 -3.62 -26.59 -11.16
N ARG A 14 -3.26 -27.87 -11.00
CA ARG A 14 -2.06 -28.49 -11.60
C ARG A 14 -1.93 -28.28 -13.12
N PRO A 15 -2.97 -28.44 -13.96
CA PRO A 15 -2.87 -28.14 -15.40
C PRO A 15 -2.66 -26.64 -15.67
N VAL A 16 -3.18 -25.75 -14.83
CA VAL A 16 -3.01 -24.29 -14.99
C VAL A 16 -1.63 -23.85 -14.50
N MET A 17 -1.01 -24.54 -13.54
CA MET A 17 0.35 -24.24 -13.08
C MET A 17 1.41 -24.40 -14.18
N CYS A 18 1.20 -25.27 -15.17
CA CYS A 18 2.10 -25.41 -16.32
C CYS A 18 2.15 -24.19 -17.23
N VAL A 19 1.10 -23.35 -17.22
CA VAL A 19 0.98 -22.16 -18.08
C VAL A 19 1.44 -20.89 -17.38
N LEU A 20 1.52 -20.92 -16.04
CA LEU A 20 1.91 -19.77 -15.25
C LEU A 20 3.42 -19.55 -15.32
N PRO A 21 3.90 -18.32 -15.63
CA PRO A 21 5.33 -18.04 -15.69
C PRO A 21 5.93 -18.10 -14.29
N GLU A 22 6.58 -19.18 -13.90
CA GLU A 22 7.13 -19.34 -12.55
C GLU A 22 8.62 -18.93 -12.46
N VAL A 23 9.01 -18.21 -11.41
CA VAL A 23 10.43 -17.85 -11.19
C VAL A 23 11.17 -19.06 -10.62
N ALA A 24 12.26 -19.52 -11.23
CA ALA A 24 13.01 -20.66 -10.70
C ALA A 24 13.60 -20.36 -9.31
N SER A 25 13.41 -21.26 -8.36
CA SER A 25 14.08 -21.18 -7.04
C SER A 25 15.59 -21.31 -7.22
N PRO A 26 16.41 -20.56 -6.48
CA PRO A 26 17.85 -20.58 -6.69
C PRO A 26 18.46 -21.93 -6.30
N ASP A 27 19.22 -22.53 -7.21
CA ASP A 27 19.91 -23.82 -7.00
C ASP A 27 21.00 -23.74 -5.92
N ARG A 28 21.53 -22.52 -5.70
CA ARG A 28 22.58 -22.23 -4.72
C ARG A 28 22.12 -21.18 -3.72
N LYS A 29 22.69 -21.23 -2.51
CA LYS A 29 22.52 -20.13 -1.55
C LYS A 29 23.17 -18.86 -2.11
N ILE A 30 22.34 -17.88 -2.44
CA ILE A 30 22.79 -16.59 -3.00
C ILE A 30 23.54 -15.80 -1.91
N PRO A 31 24.76 -15.29 -2.17
CA PRO A 31 25.50 -14.46 -1.24
C PRO A 31 24.79 -13.13 -0.98
N PHE A 32 25.03 -12.52 0.18
CA PHE A 32 24.36 -11.28 0.61
C PHE A 32 24.48 -10.13 -0.40
N ARG A 33 25.64 -9.99 -1.06
CA ARG A 33 25.87 -8.95 -2.07
C ARG A 33 24.98 -9.12 -3.30
N GLU A 34 24.83 -10.35 -3.78
CA GLU A 34 23.93 -10.65 -4.91
C GLU A 34 22.48 -10.38 -4.51
N LYS A 35 22.07 -10.75 -3.29
CA LYS A 35 20.71 -10.47 -2.81
C LYS A 35 20.39 -8.98 -2.74
N LEU A 36 21.35 -8.18 -2.24
CA LEU A 36 21.20 -6.73 -2.18
C LEU A 36 21.04 -6.16 -3.60
N LEU A 37 21.87 -6.60 -4.54
CA LEU A 37 21.82 -6.15 -5.93
C LEU A 37 20.47 -6.47 -6.59
N TRP A 38 19.98 -7.71 -6.45
CA TRP A 38 18.65 -8.10 -6.94
C TRP A 38 17.54 -7.25 -6.30
N THR A 39 17.60 -7.05 -4.99
CA THR A 39 16.65 -6.20 -4.27
C THR A 39 16.63 -4.77 -4.83
N THR A 40 17.80 -4.17 -5.06
CA THR A 40 17.91 -2.82 -5.64
C THR A 40 17.36 -2.76 -7.06
N ILE A 41 17.66 -3.74 -7.92
CA ILE A 41 17.13 -3.79 -9.29
C ILE A 41 15.61 -3.88 -9.28
N THR A 42 15.04 -4.78 -8.46
CA THR A 42 13.57 -4.90 -8.37
C THR A 42 12.91 -3.62 -7.91
N LEU A 43 13.53 -2.90 -6.98
CA LEU A 43 13.02 -1.62 -6.51
C LEU A 43 13.09 -0.53 -7.55
N PHE A 44 14.17 -0.49 -8.32
CA PHE A 44 14.30 0.47 -9.40
C PHE A 44 13.22 0.26 -10.47
N ILE A 45 12.95 -0.98 -10.87
CA ILE A 45 11.87 -1.31 -11.81
C ILE A 45 10.52 -0.86 -11.23
N PHE A 46 10.24 -1.17 -9.96
CA PHE A 46 9.01 -0.76 -9.28
C PHE A 46 8.83 0.77 -9.29
N LEU A 47 9.86 1.53 -8.91
CA LEU A 47 9.83 3.00 -8.89
C LEU A 47 9.62 3.60 -10.28
N VAL A 48 10.27 3.06 -11.32
CA VAL A 48 10.07 3.52 -12.70
C VAL A 48 8.62 3.30 -13.12
N CYS A 49 8.02 2.15 -12.80
CA CYS A 49 6.62 1.91 -13.09
C CYS A 49 5.66 2.83 -12.33
N CYS A 50 6.00 3.24 -11.10
CA CYS A 50 5.23 4.22 -10.33
C CYS A 50 5.23 5.62 -10.94
N GLN A 51 6.09 5.91 -11.92
CA GLN A 51 6.26 7.24 -12.53
C GLN A 51 5.76 7.30 -13.98
N ILE A 52 5.63 6.16 -14.67
CA ILE A 52 5.14 6.12 -16.05
C ILE A 52 3.61 6.29 -16.04
N PRO A 53 3.07 7.35 -16.67
CA PRO A 53 1.62 7.54 -16.79
C PRO A 53 1.02 6.52 -17.76
N ILE A 54 -0.21 6.08 -17.48
CA ILE A 54 -0.96 5.20 -18.39
C ILE A 54 -1.46 5.97 -19.62
N TYR A 55 -1.47 5.28 -20.75
CA TYR A 55 -1.92 5.86 -22.01
C TYR A 55 -3.46 5.92 -22.05
N GLY A 56 -4.03 7.04 -22.51
CA GLY A 56 -5.47 7.17 -22.74
C GLY A 56 -6.27 7.75 -21.57
N VAL A 57 -5.63 8.25 -20.50
CA VAL A 57 -6.33 8.96 -19.42
C VAL A 57 -6.71 10.36 -19.88
N GLN A 58 -8.01 10.58 -20.09
CA GLN A 58 -8.56 11.94 -20.15
C GLN A 58 -8.73 12.43 -18.71
N SER A 59 -8.12 13.57 -18.39
CA SER A 59 -8.06 14.13 -17.04
C SER A 59 -9.44 14.52 -16.52
N ALA A 60 -10.16 13.58 -15.93
CA ALA A 60 -11.17 13.92 -14.94
C ALA A 60 -10.43 14.12 -13.62
N LYS A 61 -10.41 15.36 -13.13
CA LYS A 61 -10.20 15.68 -11.70
C LYS A 61 -11.36 15.09 -10.88
N SER A 62 -11.62 13.80 -10.99
CA SER A 62 -12.67 13.09 -10.23
C SER A 62 -12.15 12.80 -8.83
N SER A 63 -13.04 12.84 -7.83
CA SER A 63 -12.69 12.52 -6.44
C SER A 63 -12.04 11.16 -6.37
N ASP A 64 -10.92 11.03 -5.66
CA ASP A 64 -10.26 9.74 -5.42
C ASP A 64 -10.83 9.12 -4.14
N PRO A 65 -11.77 8.16 -4.23
CA PRO A 65 -12.39 7.56 -3.06
C PRO A 65 -11.38 6.70 -2.27
N PHE A 66 -10.25 6.35 -2.91
CA PHE A 66 -9.27 5.40 -2.39
C PHE A 66 -8.01 6.06 -1.84
N TYR A 67 -7.99 7.36 -1.57
CA TYR A 67 -6.79 8.07 -1.09
C TYR A 67 -6.06 7.33 0.06
N TRP A 68 -6.81 6.87 1.07
CA TRP A 68 -6.26 6.13 2.20
C TRP A 68 -5.81 4.71 1.83
N MET A 69 -6.53 4.05 0.91
CA MET A 69 -6.19 2.71 0.44
C MET A 69 -4.91 2.72 -0.40
N ARG A 70 -4.70 3.76 -1.21
CA ARG A 70 -3.54 3.91 -2.10
C ARG A 70 -2.22 3.92 -1.36
N VAL A 71 -2.16 4.55 -0.18
CA VAL A 71 -0.95 4.58 0.66
C VAL A 71 -0.54 3.17 1.10
N ILE A 72 -1.50 2.32 1.45
CA ILE A 72 -1.24 0.94 1.91
C ILE A 72 -0.93 0.02 0.72
N LEU A 73 -1.62 0.25 -0.40
CA LEU A 73 -1.47 -0.54 -1.62
C LEU A 73 -0.25 -0.15 -2.46
N ALA A 74 0.50 0.88 -2.05
CA ALA A 74 1.58 1.49 -2.83
C ALA A 74 1.14 1.81 -4.28
N SER A 75 -0.04 2.43 -4.41
CA SER A 75 -0.65 2.76 -5.69
C SER A 75 -0.57 4.25 -5.97
N ASN A 76 -0.12 4.61 -7.17
CA ASN A 76 -0.11 5.98 -7.67
C ASN A 76 -1.17 6.12 -8.78
N ARG A 77 -2.09 7.08 -8.62
CA ARG A 77 -3.18 7.32 -9.56
C ARG A 77 -2.65 7.72 -10.95
N GLY A 78 -3.22 7.13 -12.00
CA GLY A 78 -2.90 7.49 -13.38
C GLY A 78 -1.53 6.99 -13.85
N THR A 79 -0.92 6.06 -13.12
CA THR A 79 0.36 5.42 -13.47
C THR A 79 0.15 3.92 -13.73
N LEU A 80 1.18 3.25 -14.27
CA LEU A 80 1.14 1.79 -14.45
C LEU A 80 0.89 1.04 -13.12
N MET A 81 1.20 1.67 -11.98
CA MET A 81 0.99 1.12 -10.64
C MET A 81 -0.33 1.54 -10.00
N GLU A 82 -1.40 1.69 -10.78
CA GLU A 82 -2.71 2.03 -10.23
C GLU A 82 -3.34 0.90 -9.40
N LEU A 83 -3.16 -0.36 -9.80
CA LEU A 83 -3.53 -1.49 -8.94
C LEU A 83 -2.52 -1.68 -7.78
N GLY A 84 -1.26 -1.24 -7.97
CA GLY A 84 -0.20 -1.39 -6.98
C GLY A 84 -0.03 -2.86 -6.54
N ILE A 85 0.01 -3.07 -5.23
CA ILE A 85 0.19 -4.39 -4.59
C ILE A 85 -1.17 -5.00 -4.18
N SER A 86 -2.32 -4.37 -4.50
CA SER A 86 -3.65 -4.90 -4.07
C SER A 86 -3.87 -6.35 -4.44
N PRO A 87 -3.61 -6.81 -5.67
CA PRO A 87 -3.94 -8.18 -6.05
C PRO A 87 -3.06 -9.21 -5.33
N ILE A 88 -1.86 -8.79 -4.91
CA ILE A 88 -0.90 -9.64 -4.19
C ILE A 88 -1.31 -9.78 -2.73
N VAL A 89 -1.67 -8.67 -2.09
CA VAL A 89 -2.11 -8.68 -0.69
C VAL A 89 -3.47 -9.37 -0.56
N THR A 90 -4.42 -9.10 -1.46
CA THR A 90 -5.76 -9.72 -1.42
C THR A 90 -5.69 -11.21 -1.68
N SER A 91 -4.95 -11.68 -2.70
CA SER A 91 -4.76 -13.11 -2.93
C SER A 91 -4.07 -13.81 -1.75
N GLY A 92 -3.05 -13.16 -1.16
CA GLY A 92 -2.37 -13.67 0.04
C GLY A 92 -3.31 -13.79 1.24
N LEU A 93 -4.09 -12.75 1.54
CA LEU A 93 -5.06 -12.75 2.64
C LEU A 93 -6.17 -13.78 2.42
N VAL A 94 -6.71 -13.90 1.20
CA VAL A 94 -7.75 -14.89 0.88
C VAL A 94 -7.21 -16.31 1.05
N MET A 95 -6.01 -16.61 0.53
CA MET A 95 -5.40 -17.93 0.69
C MET A 95 -5.04 -18.24 2.14
N GLN A 96 -4.54 -17.25 2.90
CA GLN A 96 -4.29 -17.40 4.33
C GLN A 96 -5.58 -17.62 5.12
N LEU A 97 -6.67 -16.94 4.77
CA LEU A 97 -7.97 -17.12 5.40
C LEU A 97 -8.51 -18.54 5.15
N LEU A 98 -8.44 -19.02 3.91
CA LEU A 98 -8.88 -20.37 3.53
C LEU A 98 -8.09 -21.49 4.23
N ALA A 99 -6.78 -21.29 4.40
CA ALA A 99 -5.93 -22.20 5.17
C ALA A 99 -6.22 -22.09 6.68
N GLY A 100 -6.38 -20.88 7.20
CA GLY A 100 -6.66 -20.62 8.62
C GLY A 100 -8.03 -21.12 9.08
N SER A 101 -9.05 -21.02 8.24
CA SER A 101 -10.39 -21.56 8.48
C SER A 101 -10.46 -23.08 8.29
N ARG A 102 -9.33 -23.73 7.98
CA ARG A 102 -9.21 -25.17 7.66
C ARG A 102 -10.20 -25.63 6.57
N ILE A 103 -10.58 -24.73 5.67
CA ILE A 103 -11.35 -25.10 4.47
C ILE A 103 -10.42 -25.82 3.49
N ILE A 104 -9.16 -25.37 3.42
CA ILE A 104 -8.08 -26.03 2.69
C ILE A 104 -7.04 -26.48 3.72
N GLU A 105 -6.86 -27.79 3.85
CA GLU A 105 -5.76 -28.35 4.64
C GLU A 105 -4.49 -28.31 3.80
N VAL A 106 -3.49 -27.57 4.26
CA VAL A 106 -2.18 -27.42 3.60
C VAL A 106 -1.11 -27.87 4.57
N ASP A 107 -0.43 -28.96 4.24
CA ASP A 107 0.72 -29.43 5.02
C ASP A 107 1.99 -28.70 4.59
N TYR A 108 2.38 -27.66 5.34
CA TYR A 108 3.61 -26.91 5.08
C TYR A 108 4.90 -27.73 5.21
N ASN A 109 4.81 -28.95 5.75
CA ASN A 109 5.93 -29.89 5.84
C ASN A 109 6.23 -30.57 4.50
N VAL A 110 5.23 -30.67 3.61
CA VAL A 110 5.37 -31.28 2.29
C VAL A 110 5.75 -30.20 1.27
N LYS A 111 6.87 -30.41 0.56
CA LYS A 111 7.35 -29.45 -0.45
C LYS A 111 6.35 -29.25 -1.60
N GLU A 112 5.66 -30.31 -2.00
CA GLU A 112 4.68 -30.28 -3.09
C GLU A 112 3.47 -29.40 -2.73
N ASP A 113 2.92 -29.54 -1.52
CA ASP A 113 1.79 -28.74 -1.05
C ASP A 113 2.15 -27.27 -0.89
N ARG A 114 3.38 -26.98 -0.45
CA ARG A 114 3.88 -25.59 -0.39
C ARG A 114 4.00 -24.96 -1.78
N ALA A 115 4.49 -25.71 -2.77
CA ALA A 115 4.59 -25.23 -4.14
C ALA A 115 3.20 -25.00 -4.76
N LEU A 116 2.26 -25.94 -4.55
CA LEU A 116 0.88 -25.81 -4.99
C LEU A 116 0.15 -24.63 -4.33
N PHE A 117 0.36 -24.40 -3.03
CA PHE A 117 -0.21 -23.24 -2.33
C PHE A 117 0.33 -21.92 -2.90
N SER A 118 1.64 -21.85 -3.16
CA SER A 118 2.27 -20.68 -3.79
C SER A 118 1.77 -20.44 -5.20
N GLY A 119 1.63 -21.51 -6.01
CA GLY A 119 1.09 -21.45 -7.37
C GLY A 119 -0.38 -21.04 -7.39
N ALA A 120 -1.19 -21.55 -6.46
CA ALA A 120 -2.59 -21.15 -6.29
C ALA A 120 -2.71 -19.67 -5.90
N GLN A 121 -1.92 -19.20 -4.92
CA GLN A 121 -1.90 -17.79 -4.52
C GLN A 121 -1.59 -16.88 -5.71
N LYS A 122 -0.62 -17.27 -6.54
CA LYS A 122 -0.29 -16.54 -7.77
C LYS A 122 -1.42 -16.53 -8.79
N LEU A 123 -2.06 -17.67 -9.02
CA LEU A 123 -3.20 -17.79 -9.93
C LEU A 123 -4.33 -16.86 -9.49
N PHE A 124 -4.67 -16.87 -8.20
CA PHE A 124 -5.63 -15.93 -7.63
C PHE A 124 -5.18 -14.48 -7.79
N GLY A 125 -3.89 -14.18 -7.59
CA GLY A 125 -3.33 -12.86 -7.85
C GLY A 125 -3.57 -12.38 -9.29
N ILE A 126 -3.35 -13.24 -10.29
CA ILE A 126 -3.58 -12.94 -11.71
C ILE A 126 -5.06 -12.80 -12.04
N LEU A 127 -5.93 -13.61 -11.44
CA LEU A 127 -7.38 -13.46 -11.63
C LEU A 127 -7.90 -12.15 -11.03
N ILE A 128 -7.39 -11.78 -9.85
CA ILE A 128 -7.75 -10.53 -9.19
C ILE A 128 -7.20 -9.32 -9.97
N THR A 129 -5.97 -9.37 -10.51
CA THR A 129 -5.46 -8.26 -11.34
C THR A 129 -6.36 -8.01 -12.55
N VAL A 130 -6.80 -9.06 -13.25
CA VAL A 130 -7.72 -8.94 -14.39
C VAL A 130 -9.07 -8.39 -13.94
N GLY A 131 -9.63 -8.93 -12.86
CA GLY A 131 -10.92 -8.50 -12.31
C GLY A 131 -10.91 -7.02 -11.89
N GLU A 132 -9.88 -6.60 -11.14
CA GLU A 132 -9.70 -5.21 -10.72
C GLU A 132 -9.46 -4.28 -11.91
N ALA A 133 -8.63 -4.66 -12.88
CA ALA A 133 -8.37 -3.84 -14.07
C ALA A 133 -9.65 -3.58 -14.89
N ILE A 134 -10.48 -4.61 -15.08
CA ILE A 134 -11.78 -4.48 -15.75
C ILE A 134 -12.71 -3.60 -14.90
N ALA A 135 -12.80 -3.84 -13.60
CA ALA A 135 -13.66 -3.07 -12.71
C ALA A 135 -13.30 -1.58 -12.69
N TYR A 136 -12.01 -1.23 -12.67
CA TYR A 136 -11.56 0.17 -12.70
C TYR A 136 -11.94 0.88 -14.01
N VAL A 137 -11.80 0.21 -15.16
CA VAL A 137 -12.20 0.79 -16.45
C VAL A 137 -13.72 0.91 -16.57
N VAL A 138 -14.47 -0.12 -16.15
CA VAL A 138 -15.95 -0.11 -16.18
C VAL A 138 -16.54 0.89 -15.19
N SER A 139 -15.86 1.15 -14.06
CA SER A 139 -16.30 2.15 -13.08
C SER A 139 -16.27 3.60 -13.61
N GLY A 140 -15.72 3.83 -14.80
CA GLY A 140 -15.63 5.16 -15.41
C GLY A 140 -14.56 6.05 -14.77
N MET A 141 -13.66 5.49 -13.96
CA MET A 141 -12.62 6.24 -13.25
C MET A 141 -11.63 6.96 -14.21
N TYR A 142 -11.50 6.46 -15.44
CA TYR A 142 -10.65 7.04 -16.49
C TYR A 142 -11.40 7.91 -17.51
N GLY A 143 -12.73 8.05 -17.33
CA GLY A 143 -13.66 8.72 -18.24
C GLY A 143 -14.75 7.77 -18.76
N ASP A 144 -15.79 8.33 -19.37
CA ASP A 144 -16.92 7.54 -19.90
C ASP A 144 -16.48 6.72 -21.12
N LEU A 145 -16.89 5.44 -21.17
CA LEU A 145 -16.51 4.47 -22.22
C LEU A 145 -16.86 4.99 -23.63
N GLY A 146 -17.89 5.83 -23.73
CA GLY A 146 -18.31 6.48 -24.97
C GLY A 146 -17.35 7.56 -25.49
N SER A 147 -16.57 8.20 -24.60
CA SER A 147 -15.62 9.28 -24.95
C SER A 147 -14.19 8.78 -25.18
N ILE A 148 -13.83 7.67 -24.54
CA ILE A 148 -12.49 7.05 -24.61
C ILE A 148 -12.37 6.15 -25.85
N GLY A 149 -13.49 5.56 -26.29
CA GLY A 149 -13.53 4.53 -27.31
C GLY A 149 -13.12 3.16 -26.76
N ALA A 150 -13.83 2.11 -27.19
CA ALA A 150 -13.60 0.74 -26.70
C ALA A 150 -12.16 0.24 -26.92
N GLY A 151 -11.47 0.72 -27.96
CA GLY A 151 -10.08 0.37 -28.24
C GLY A 151 -9.09 0.88 -27.18
N ASN A 152 -9.22 2.13 -26.75
CA ASN A 152 -8.34 2.68 -25.71
C ASN A 152 -8.64 2.07 -24.34
N ALA A 153 -9.91 1.76 -24.05
CA ALA A 153 -10.31 1.06 -22.83
C ALA A 153 -9.65 -0.32 -22.73
N ILE A 154 -9.65 -1.10 -23.82
CA ILE A 154 -8.97 -2.40 -23.88
C ILE A 154 -7.45 -2.23 -23.72
N LEU A 155 -6.87 -1.19 -24.31
CA LEU A 155 -5.44 -0.89 -24.20
C LEU A 155 -5.04 -0.58 -22.74
N ILE A 156 -5.85 0.21 -22.01
CA ILE A 156 -5.64 0.49 -20.58
C ILE A 156 -5.71 -0.82 -19.76
N ILE A 157 -6.71 -1.67 -20.00
CA ILE A 157 -6.82 -2.97 -19.31
C ILE A 157 -5.57 -3.82 -19.56
N ALA A 158 -5.10 -3.89 -20.81
CA ALA A 158 -3.89 -4.63 -21.17
C ALA A 158 -2.63 -4.05 -20.49
N GLN A 159 -2.49 -2.72 -20.42
CA GLN A 159 -1.37 -2.07 -19.73
C GLN A 159 -1.37 -2.37 -18.23
N LEU A 160 -2.53 -2.22 -17.56
CA LEU A 160 -2.68 -2.50 -16.14
C LEU A 160 -2.45 -3.98 -15.82
N PHE A 161 -2.91 -4.89 -16.69
CA PHE A 161 -2.66 -6.32 -16.55
C PHE A 161 -1.17 -6.66 -16.68
N CYS A 162 -0.49 -6.12 -17.71
CA CYS A 162 0.94 -6.32 -17.89
C CYS A 162 1.75 -5.77 -16.70
N ALA A 163 1.41 -4.57 -16.21
CA ALA A 163 2.04 -3.99 -15.03
C ALA A 163 1.82 -4.86 -13.78
N GLY A 164 0.59 -5.32 -13.54
CA GLY A 164 0.26 -6.21 -12.42
C GLY A 164 1.01 -7.55 -12.49
N LEU A 165 1.20 -8.12 -13.68
CA LEU A 165 1.98 -9.34 -13.88
C LEU A 165 3.48 -9.12 -13.56
N ILE A 166 4.03 -7.96 -13.94
CA ILE A 166 5.39 -7.56 -13.57
C ILE A 166 5.52 -7.47 -12.04
N VAL A 167 4.60 -6.82 -11.32
CA VAL A 167 4.68 -6.75 -9.84
C VAL A 167 4.58 -8.14 -9.20
N LEU A 168 3.66 -8.98 -9.68
CA LEU A 168 3.49 -10.35 -9.17
C LEU A 168 4.78 -11.18 -9.33
N THR A 169 5.45 -11.05 -10.48
CA THR A 169 6.71 -11.75 -10.73
C THR A 169 7.88 -11.16 -9.94
N LEU A 170 7.93 -9.84 -9.73
CA LEU A 170 8.93 -9.20 -8.88
C LEU A 170 8.78 -9.60 -7.41
N ASP A 171 7.56 -9.67 -6.88
CA ASP A 171 7.31 -10.15 -5.52
C ASP A 171 7.73 -11.61 -5.35
N GLU A 172 7.40 -12.47 -6.32
CA GLU A 172 7.81 -13.88 -6.30
C GLU A 172 9.34 -14.04 -6.34
N LEU A 173 10.05 -13.24 -7.14
CA LEU A 173 11.50 -13.21 -7.18
C LEU A 173 12.09 -12.89 -5.80
N LEU A 174 11.54 -11.90 -5.11
CA LEU A 174 11.98 -11.53 -3.76
C LEU A 174 11.67 -12.65 -2.74
N GLN A 175 10.46 -13.23 -2.79
CA GLN A 175 10.03 -14.31 -1.89
C GLN A 175 10.80 -15.62 -2.06
N LYS A 176 11.23 -15.95 -3.28
CA LYS A 176 12.04 -17.15 -3.56
C LYS A 176 13.50 -17.05 -3.08
N GLY A 177 13.86 -15.91 -2.46
CA GLY A 177 15.10 -15.76 -1.71
C GLY A 177 16.21 -15.03 -2.45
N TYR A 178 15.93 -14.49 -3.64
CA TYR A 178 16.78 -13.50 -4.29
C TYR A 178 16.77 -12.16 -3.54
N GLY A 179 15.68 -11.85 -2.82
CA GLY A 179 15.54 -10.66 -1.99
C GLY A 179 16.08 -10.79 -0.57
N LEU A 180 16.31 -9.63 0.07
CA LEU A 180 16.62 -9.52 1.51
C LEU A 180 15.37 -9.60 2.42
N GLY A 181 14.16 -9.69 1.85
CA GLY A 181 12.89 -9.71 2.57
C GLY A 181 11.70 -10.05 1.68
N SER A 182 10.48 -9.79 2.18
CA SER A 182 9.24 -9.95 1.41
C SER A 182 9.03 -8.75 0.48
N GLY A 183 8.62 -9.00 -0.76
CA GLY A 183 8.37 -7.95 -1.75
C GLY A 183 7.29 -6.97 -1.31
N ILE A 184 6.16 -7.46 -0.79
CA ILE A 184 5.06 -6.63 -0.24
C ILE A 184 5.59 -5.58 0.75
N SER A 185 6.36 -6.00 1.77
CA SER A 185 6.87 -5.08 2.79
C SER A 185 7.83 -4.03 2.23
N LEU A 186 8.63 -4.41 1.23
CA LEU A 186 9.64 -3.57 0.63
C LEU A 186 9.01 -2.50 -0.28
N PHE A 187 8.01 -2.88 -1.08
CA PHE A 187 7.29 -1.96 -1.96
C PHE A 187 6.48 -0.92 -1.16
N ILE A 188 5.80 -1.34 -0.09
CA ILE A 188 5.09 -0.42 0.82
C ILE A 188 6.08 0.57 1.46
N ALA A 189 7.19 0.08 2.00
CA ALA A 189 8.19 0.94 2.63
C ALA A 189 8.76 1.97 1.64
N THR A 190 8.99 1.56 0.39
CA THR A 190 9.55 2.42 -0.65
C THR A 190 8.58 3.52 -1.05
N ASN A 191 7.31 3.20 -1.25
CA ASN A 191 6.29 4.19 -1.58
C ASN A 191 6.06 5.21 -0.45
N ILE A 192 6.11 4.76 0.82
CA ILE A 192 6.03 5.67 1.97
C ILE A 192 7.25 6.60 2.01
N CYS A 193 8.46 6.08 1.82
CA CYS A 193 9.68 6.89 1.76
C CYS A 193 9.66 7.88 0.60
N GLU A 194 9.23 7.45 -0.60
CA GLU A 194 9.05 8.32 -1.77
C GLU A 194 8.07 9.45 -1.46
N ASN A 195 6.91 9.15 -0.89
CA ASN A 195 5.92 10.15 -0.50
C ASN A 195 6.45 11.16 0.54
N ILE A 196 7.23 10.70 1.53
CA ILE A 196 7.84 11.59 2.53
C ILE A 196 8.87 12.51 1.88
N VAL A 197 9.75 11.96 1.01
CA VAL A 197 10.76 12.74 0.29
C VAL A 197 10.10 13.73 -0.67
N TRP A 198 9.07 13.31 -1.40
CA TRP A 198 8.32 14.18 -2.31
C TRP A 198 7.64 15.32 -1.55
N LYS A 199 6.93 15.06 -0.45
CA LYS A 199 6.31 16.12 0.36
C LYS A 199 7.34 17.06 1.02
N ALA A 200 8.57 16.60 1.27
CA ALA A 200 9.64 17.41 1.84
C ALA A 200 10.34 18.29 0.78
N PHE A 201 10.58 17.74 -0.42
CA PHE A 201 11.45 18.33 -1.45
C PHE A 201 10.74 18.56 -2.80
N SER A 202 9.41 18.57 -2.88
CA SER A 202 8.73 18.77 -4.16
C SER A 202 9.01 20.18 -4.72
N PRO A 203 9.52 20.28 -5.96
CA PRO A 203 9.82 21.55 -6.62
C PRO A 203 8.60 22.19 -7.28
N THR A 204 7.43 21.56 -7.17
CA THR A 204 6.16 22.04 -7.73
C THR A 204 5.72 23.32 -7.04
N THR A 205 5.31 24.31 -7.83
CA THR A 205 4.76 25.58 -7.33
C THR A 205 3.26 25.58 -7.48
N ILE A 206 2.53 25.86 -6.40
CA ILE A 206 1.09 26.08 -6.42
C ILE A 206 0.86 27.57 -6.20
N ASN A 207 0.11 28.18 -7.12
CA ASN A 207 -0.22 29.60 -7.04
C ASN A 207 -1.53 29.78 -6.27
N THR A 208 -1.43 30.02 -4.97
CA THR A 208 -2.59 30.19 -4.08
C THR A 208 -2.98 31.67 -4.00
N GLY A 209 -3.20 32.35 -5.13
CA GLY A 209 -3.73 33.72 -5.21
C GLY A 209 -2.95 34.85 -4.50
N ARG A 210 -1.97 34.53 -3.65
CA ARG A 210 -1.10 35.41 -2.87
C ARG A 210 0.37 35.34 -3.32
N GLY A 211 0.66 34.56 -4.36
CA GLY A 211 1.99 34.34 -4.93
C GLY A 211 2.25 32.87 -5.28
N THR A 212 3.35 32.63 -5.99
CA THR A 212 3.85 31.28 -6.26
C THR A 212 4.48 30.74 -4.98
N GLU A 213 3.89 29.68 -4.42
CA GLU A 213 4.44 29.04 -3.23
C GLU A 213 4.83 27.61 -3.59
N PHE A 214 6.03 27.19 -3.17
CA PHE A 214 6.49 25.82 -3.38
C PHE A 214 5.70 24.85 -2.50
N GLU A 215 5.45 23.66 -3.02
CA GLU A 215 4.76 22.58 -2.32
C GLU A 215 5.69 21.90 -1.29
N GLY A 216 6.99 21.79 -1.59
CA GLY A 216 7.97 21.16 -0.72
C GLY A 216 8.25 21.99 0.52
N ALA A 217 8.09 21.40 1.70
CA ALA A 217 8.26 22.09 2.99
C ALA A 217 9.65 22.76 3.13
N ILE A 218 10.71 22.12 2.62
CA ILE A 218 12.09 22.62 2.73
C ILE A 218 12.38 23.66 1.64
N ILE A 219 11.93 23.42 0.41
CA ILE A 219 12.14 24.34 -0.72
C ILE A 219 11.37 25.64 -0.50
N ALA A 220 10.13 25.54 0.02
CA ALA A 220 9.32 26.70 0.39
C ALA A 220 9.98 27.52 1.50
N LEU A 221 10.61 26.88 2.50
CA LEU A 221 11.36 27.57 3.55
C LEU A 221 12.50 28.39 2.95
N PHE A 222 13.36 27.77 2.14
CA PHE A 222 14.49 28.48 1.53
C PHE A 222 14.02 29.60 0.60
N HIS A 223 12.98 29.38 -0.20
CA HIS A 223 12.44 30.42 -1.07
C HIS A 223 11.82 31.59 -0.31
N LEU A 224 11.03 31.33 0.74
CA LEU A 224 10.41 32.37 1.57
C LEU A 224 11.44 33.14 2.41
N LEU A 225 12.49 32.46 2.88
CA LEU A 225 13.56 33.07 3.66
C LEU A 225 14.47 33.97 2.81
N ILE A 226 14.67 33.63 1.53
CA ILE A 226 15.51 34.41 0.60
C ILE A 226 14.72 35.56 -0.04
N THR A 227 13.45 35.35 -0.38
CA THR A 227 12.67 36.31 -1.19
C THR A 227 12.01 37.41 -0.35
N ARG A 228 11.70 37.17 0.93
CA ARG A 228 11.03 38.16 1.79
C ARG A 228 12.00 38.90 2.72
N LYS A 229 11.83 40.22 2.83
CA LYS A 229 12.61 41.11 3.72
C LYS A 229 12.31 40.91 5.21
N ASP A 230 11.09 40.49 5.56
CA ASP A 230 10.66 40.24 6.95
C ASP A 230 10.86 38.78 7.38
N LYS A 231 12.05 38.47 7.92
CA LYS A 231 12.47 37.11 8.30
C LYS A 231 11.55 36.44 9.34
N VAL A 232 11.00 37.19 10.29
CA VAL A 232 10.17 36.65 11.39
C VAL A 232 8.76 36.28 10.92
N ARG A 233 8.18 37.09 10.01
CA ARG A 233 6.84 36.85 9.46
C ARG A 233 6.86 35.70 8.45
N ALA A 234 7.90 35.65 7.62
CA ALA A 234 8.13 34.54 6.68
C ALA A 234 8.37 33.20 7.40
N LEU A 235 9.10 33.20 8.53
CA LEU A 235 9.32 31.98 9.32
C LEU A 235 8.02 31.48 9.96
N ARG A 236 7.18 32.40 10.49
CA ARG A 236 5.89 32.05 11.08
C ARG A 236 4.89 31.54 10.04
N GLU A 237 4.89 32.12 8.85
CA GLU A 237 4.04 31.71 7.72
C GLU A 237 4.48 30.36 7.12
N ALA A 238 5.80 30.08 7.09
CA ALA A 238 6.34 28.77 6.70
C ALA A 238 6.14 27.67 7.75
N LEU A 239 6.01 28.03 9.04
CA LEU A 239 5.78 27.09 10.15
C LEU A 239 4.30 26.70 10.33
N TYR A 240 3.37 27.62 10.05
CA TYR A 240 1.94 27.48 10.36
C TYR A 240 1.02 27.57 9.12
N ARG A 241 1.41 26.98 7.99
CA ARG A 241 0.60 27.02 6.77
C ARG A 241 -0.51 25.95 6.81
N GLN A 242 -1.77 26.35 6.84
CA GLN A 242 -2.86 25.37 7.02
C GLN A 242 -3.09 24.44 5.81
N ASN A 243 -2.74 24.89 4.60
CA ASN A 243 -3.15 24.20 3.37
C ASN A 243 -2.05 23.33 2.73
N LEU A 244 -0.79 23.42 3.19
CA LEU A 244 0.36 22.79 2.54
C LEU A 244 1.30 22.12 3.55
N PRO A 245 2.17 21.18 3.10
CA PRO A 245 3.13 20.50 3.98
C PRO A 245 3.99 21.49 4.77
N ASN A 246 3.81 21.51 6.09
CA ASN A 246 4.54 22.40 6.99
C ASN A 246 5.87 21.82 7.44
N LEU A 247 6.80 22.71 7.78
CA LEU A 247 8.01 22.35 8.51
C LEU A 247 7.68 21.67 9.85
N THR A 248 6.59 22.11 10.52
CA THR A 248 6.09 21.49 11.75
C THR A 248 5.70 20.03 11.55
N ASN A 249 5.07 19.69 10.41
CA ASN A 249 4.68 18.31 10.09
C ASN A 249 5.92 17.45 9.81
N LEU A 250 6.93 18.02 9.14
CA LEU A 250 8.20 17.34 8.89
C LEU A 250 8.96 17.09 10.20
N MET A 251 9.06 18.07 11.10
CA MET A 251 9.67 17.88 12.42
C MET A 251 8.91 16.86 13.26
N ALA A 252 7.57 16.91 13.25
CA ALA A 252 6.74 15.92 13.94
C ALA A 252 6.99 14.50 13.41
N THR A 253 7.16 14.35 12.09
CA THR A 253 7.48 13.06 11.47
C THR A 253 8.85 12.53 11.92
N VAL A 254 9.87 13.40 11.97
CA VAL A 254 11.21 13.04 12.47
C VAL A 254 11.16 12.66 13.95
N LEU A 255 10.40 13.39 14.77
CA LEU A 255 10.23 13.09 16.19
C LEU A 255 9.59 11.71 16.39
N ILE A 256 8.48 11.42 15.69
CA ILE A 256 7.83 10.11 15.74
C ILE A 256 8.78 9.01 15.25
N PHE A 257 9.54 9.26 14.19
CA PHE A 257 10.51 8.30 13.65
C PHE A 257 11.57 7.90 14.70
N VAL A 258 12.12 8.87 15.43
CA VAL A 258 13.09 8.61 16.52
C VAL A 258 12.45 7.82 17.66
N ILE A 259 11.24 8.19 18.07
CA ILE A 259 10.50 7.48 19.14
C ILE A 259 10.23 6.02 18.74
N VAL A 260 9.79 5.77 17.51
CA VAL A 260 9.50 4.41 17.03
C VAL A 260 10.76 3.56 16.98
N ILE A 261 11.90 4.10 16.51
CA ILE A 261 13.19 3.37 16.53
C ILE A 261 13.58 3.00 17.97
N TYR A 262 13.41 3.93 18.91
CA TYR A 262 13.71 3.68 20.31
C TYR A 262 12.87 2.53 20.88
N PHE A 263 11.55 2.54 20.67
CA PHE A 263 10.67 1.44 21.11
C PHE A 263 10.93 0.13 20.37
N GLN A 264 11.33 0.17 19.09
CA GLN A 264 11.65 -1.03 18.33
C GLN A 264 12.92 -1.73 18.83
N GLY A 265 13.83 -1.00 19.49
CA GLY A 265 15.02 -1.53 20.13
C GLY A 265 14.73 -2.32 21.42
N TRP A 266 13.53 -2.20 22.01
CA TRP A 266 13.19 -2.89 23.24
C TRP A 266 13.02 -4.40 23.03
N ARG A 267 13.89 -5.16 23.69
CA ARG A 267 13.87 -6.61 23.74
C ARG A 267 14.06 -7.09 25.17
N VAL A 268 13.37 -8.16 25.51
CA VAL A 268 13.54 -8.89 26.76
C VAL A 268 14.35 -10.15 26.44
N ASP A 269 15.59 -10.20 26.93
CA ASP A 269 16.49 -11.33 26.70
C ASP A 269 16.21 -12.42 27.75
N LEU A 270 15.66 -13.55 27.32
CA LEU A 270 15.45 -14.72 28.18
C LEU A 270 16.64 -15.68 28.06
N PRO A 271 17.31 -16.06 29.16
CA PRO A 271 18.38 -17.04 29.11
C PRO A 271 17.82 -18.44 28.89
N VAL A 272 18.28 -19.11 27.83
CA VAL A 272 17.91 -20.48 27.46
C VAL A 272 19.14 -21.38 27.55
N LYS A 273 18.97 -22.56 28.15
CA LYS A 273 20.01 -23.60 28.23
C LYS A 273 19.73 -24.67 27.19
N TYR A 274 20.71 -25.02 26.37
CA TYR A 274 20.57 -26.10 25.40
C TYR A 274 20.67 -27.46 26.09
N GLN A 275 19.64 -28.28 25.97
CA GLN A 275 19.58 -29.60 26.63
C GLN A 275 20.57 -30.61 26.02
N LYS A 276 20.90 -30.49 24.73
CA LYS A 276 21.81 -31.40 24.01
C LYS A 276 23.30 -31.11 24.22
N TYR A 277 23.66 -29.87 24.55
CA TYR A 277 25.05 -29.45 24.72
C TYR A 277 25.24 -28.83 26.10
N ARG A 278 25.89 -29.58 26.99
CA ARG A 278 26.13 -29.16 28.37
C ARG A 278 27.01 -27.91 28.40
N GLY A 279 26.56 -26.86 29.09
CA GLY A 279 27.30 -25.60 29.24
C GLY A 279 26.99 -24.53 28.18
N GLN A 280 26.28 -24.87 27.10
CA GLN A 280 25.87 -23.87 26.11
C GLN A 280 24.63 -23.12 26.62
N GLN A 281 24.81 -21.83 26.91
CA GLN A 281 23.73 -20.89 27.22
C GLN A 281 23.55 -19.97 26.01
N GLY A 282 22.31 -19.72 25.62
CA GLY A 282 21.96 -18.75 24.60
C GLY A 282 20.94 -17.77 25.15
N ASN A 283 20.97 -16.53 24.68
CA ASN A 283 19.90 -15.58 24.98
C ASN A 283 18.88 -15.61 23.86
N TYR A 284 17.61 -15.80 24.20
CA TYR A 284 16.49 -15.69 23.27
C TYR A 284 15.83 -14.32 23.45
N PRO A 285 16.09 -13.35 22.55
CA PRO A 285 15.50 -12.03 22.61
C PRO A 285 14.02 -12.07 22.18
N ILE A 286 13.10 -11.79 23.10
CA ILE A 286 11.71 -11.50 22.75
C ILE A 286 11.59 -9.99 22.55
N LYS A 287 11.41 -9.55 21.30
CA LYS A 287 11.12 -8.15 20.99
C LYS A 287 9.73 -7.78 21.50
N LEU A 288 9.57 -6.57 22.04
CA LEU A 288 8.27 -6.07 22.49
C LEU A 288 7.24 -6.09 21.34
N PHE A 289 7.66 -5.67 20.14
CA PHE A 289 6.87 -5.82 18.91
C PHE A 289 7.02 -7.23 18.33
N TYR A 290 6.50 -8.23 19.05
CA TYR A 290 6.59 -9.64 18.64
C TYR A 290 5.92 -9.91 17.29
N THR A 291 4.78 -9.27 17.03
CA THR A 291 4.05 -9.36 15.74
C THR A 291 4.50 -8.31 14.71
N SER A 292 5.55 -7.53 15.03
CA SER A 292 6.09 -6.41 14.24
C SER A 292 5.01 -5.48 13.69
N ASN A 293 4.57 -5.68 12.44
CA ASN A 293 3.73 -4.73 11.70
C ASN A 293 2.38 -5.32 11.24
N MET A 294 2.17 -6.64 11.40
CA MET A 294 1.00 -7.32 10.82
C MET A 294 -0.35 -6.84 11.40
N PRO A 295 -0.52 -6.64 12.73
CA PRO A 295 -1.79 -6.16 13.29
C PRO A 295 -2.15 -4.74 12.83
N ILE A 296 -1.15 -3.87 12.67
CA ILE A 296 -1.35 -2.50 12.19
C ILE A 296 -1.83 -2.53 10.75
N ILE A 297 -1.18 -3.32 9.89
CA ILE A 297 -1.58 -3.48 8.49
C ILE A 297 -3.03 -3.98 8.41
N LEU A 298 -3.39 -5.00 9.20
CA LEU A 298 -4.76 -5.53 9.23
C LEU A 298 -5.79 -4.50 9.73
N GLN A 299 -5.47 -3.75 10.78
CA GLN A 299 -6.36 -2.71 11.30
C GLN A 299 -6.57 -1.60 10.26
N THR A 300 -5.50 -1.11 9.64
CA THR A 300 -5.61 -0.06 8.60
C THR A 300 -6.37 -0.54 7.37
N ALA A 301 -6.18 -1.79 6.95
CA ALA A 301 -6.94 -2.40 5.86
C ALA A 301 -8.43 -2.53 6.20
N LEU A 302 -8.76 -2.95 7.42
CA LEU A 302 -10.15 -3.04 7.89
C LEU A 302 -10.82 -1.67 7.91
N VAL A 303 -10.13 -0.65 8.41
CA VAL A 303 -10.62 0.74 8.44
C VAL A 303 -10.82 1.27 7.02
N SER A 304 -9.87 1.04 6.12
CA SER A 304 -9.99 1.44 4.71
C SER A 304 -11.19 0.77 4.02
N ASN A 305 -11.42 -0.52 4.25
CA ASN A 305 -12.56 -1.23 3.69
C ASN A 305 -13.89 -0.69 4.26
N LEU A 306 -13.92 -0.36 5.55
CA LEU A 306 -15.09 0.27 6.18
C LEU A 306 -15.39 1.63 5.55
N TYR A 307 -14.36 2.44 5.27
CA TYR A 307 -14.53 3.72 4.57
C TYR A 307 -15.07 3.55 3.16
N PHE A 308 -14.48 2.64 2.39
CA PHE A 308 -14.94 2.38 1.04
C PHE A 308 -16.42 1.97 1.00
N VAL A 309 -16.81 1.01 1.86
CA VAL A 309 -18.20 0.54 1.97
C VAL A 309 -19.11 1.68 2.42
N SER A 310 -18.71 2.46 3.42
CA SER A 310 -19.47 3.61 3.92
C SER A 310 -19.67 4.68 2.85
N GLN A 311 -18.63 5.03 2.09
CA GLN A 311 -18.70 6.04 1.03
C GLN A 311 -19.56 5.57 -0.14
N LEU A 312 -19.46 4.30 -0.55
CA LEU A 312 -20.29 3.73 -1.61
C LEU A 312 -21.77 3.70 -1.22
N LEU A 313 -22.07 3.27 0.01
CA LEU A 313 -23.43 3.29 0.57
C LEU A 313 -24.01 4.70 0.62
N TYR A 314 -23.19 5.68 1.03
CA TYR A 314 -23.59 7.09 1.08
C TYR A 314 -23.89 7.65 -0.32
N ASN A 315 -23.05 7.36 -1.30
CA ASN A 315 -23.23 7.80 -2.70
C ASN A 315 -24.49 7.18 -3.36
N ARG A 316 -24.90 5.97 -2.95
CA ARG A 316 -26.04 5.26 -3.53
C ARG A 316 -27.37 5.52 -2.80
N ALA A 317 -27.34 5.74 -1.48
CA ALA A 317 -28.55 5.90 -0.66
C ALA A 317 -28.33 6.87 0.52
N PRO A 318 -28.27 8.19 0.28
CA PRO A 318 -27.96 9.20 1.31
C PRO A 318 -29.06 9.41 2.37
N THR A 319 -30.27 8.89 2.15
CA THR A 319 -31.46 9.12 2.98
C THR A 319 -31.70 8.05 4.04
N ASN A 320 -31.04 6.89 3.97
CA ASN A 320 -31.25 5.81 4.93
C ASN A 320 -30.60 6.11 6.29
N ILE A 321 -31.35 5.92 7.38
CA ILE A 321 -30.89 6.16 8.77
C ILE A 321 -29.64 5.32 9.09
N LEU A 322 -29.60 4.06 8.64
CA LEU A 322 -28.45 3.16 8.79
C LEU A 322 -27.20 3.66 8.06
N VAL A 323 -27.36 4.29 6.89
CA VAL A 323 -26.26 4.83 6.09
C VAL A 323 -25.69 6.10 6.75
N ARG A 324 -26.56 6.96 7.30
CA ARG A 324 -26.15 8.13 8.09
C ARG A 324 -25.46 7.75 9.40
N LEU A 325 -25.86 6.64 10.03
CA LEU A 325 -25.18 6.10 11.21
C LEU A 325 -23.78 5.56 10.86
N LEU A 326 -23.65 4.90 9.70
CA LEU A 326 -22.38 4.37 9.20
C LEU A 326 -21.38 5.49 8.87
N GLY A 327 -21.80 6.52 8.15
CA GLY A 327 -20.96 7.66 7.84
C GLY A 327 -21.62 8.69 6.94
N THR A 328 -21.57 9.96 7.32
CA THR A 328 -21.92 11.09 6.45
C THR A 328 -20.64 11.68 5.88
N TRP A 329 -20.52 11.69 4.56
CA TRP A 329 -19.36 12.20 3.85
C TRP A 329 -19.69 13.58 3.27
N GLN A 330 -18.75 14.51 3.37
CA GLN A 330 -18.87 15.84 2.74
C GLN A 330 -17.57 16.16 2.00
N ASP A 331 -17.72 16.82 0.85
CA ASP A 331 -16.60 17.37 0.08
C ASP A 331 -16.04 18.60 0.79
N VAL A 332 -14.72 18.63 1.00
CA VAL A 332 -14.03 19.81 1.56
C VAL A 332 -13.75 20.81 0.45
N GLU A 333 -14.31 22.01 0.57
CA GLU A 333 -14.02 23.14 -0.32
C GLU A 333 -12.52 23.50 -0.25
N GLY A 334 -11.78 23.29 -1.34
CA GLY A 334 -10.38 23.73 -1.49
C GLY A 334 -9.34 22.62 -1.67
N SER A 335 -9.69 21.36 -1.47
CA SER A 335 -8.84 20.20 -1.76
C SER A 335 -9.56 19.31 -2.78
N ALA A 336 -9.00 19.18 -3.98
CA ALA A 336 -9.61 18.51 -5.10
C ALA A 336 -10.12 17.09 -4.73
N GLY A 337 -11.43 16.97 -4.51
CA GLY A 337 -12.14 15.69 -4.39
C GLY A 337 -11.76 14.81 -3.20
N GLN A 338 -11.34 15.38 -2.07
CA GLN A 338 -11.24 14.64 -0.80
C GLN A 338 -12.56 14.74 -0.02
N MET A 339 -13.29 13.61 0.02
CA MET A 339 -14.44 13.45 0.93
C MET A 339 -13.93 13.07 2.31
N ILE A 340 -14.23 13.88 3.32
CA ILE A 340 -13.92 13.57 4.72
C ILE A 340 -15.22 13.13 5.40
N PRO A 341 -15.22 12.07 6.22
CA PRO A 341 -16.39 11.74 7.02
C PRO A 341 -16.59 12.84 8.08
N ILE A 342 -17.79 13.39 8.19
CA ILE A 342 -18.13 14.45 9.18
C ILE A 342 -18.98 13.91 10.33
N GLY A 343 -19.60 12.74 10.15
CA GLY A 343 -20.47 12.12 11.15
C GLY A 343 -20.60 10.62 10.96
N GLY A 344 -21.07 9.93 11.99
CA GLY A 344 -21.26 8.48 12.02
C GLY A 344 -20.05 7.70 12.55
N ILE A 345 -20.14 6.37 12.50
CA ILE A 345 -19.09 5.45 12.97
C ILE A 345 -17.78 5.68 12.20
N ALA A 346 -17.86 5.99 10.90
CA ALA A 346 -16.70 6.32 10.08
C ALA A 346 -15.93 7.56 10.60
N TYR A 347 -16.61 8.57 11.15
CA TYR A 347 -15.95 9.73 11.74
C TYR A 347 -15.14 9.36 12.99
N TYR A 348 -15.71 8.57 13.89
CA TYR A 348 -15.02 8.17 15.13
C TYR A 348 -13.81 7.26 14.90
N ILE A 349 -13.83 6.48 13.82
CA ILE A 349 -12.71 5.63 13.44
C ILE A 349 -11.64 6.46 12.69
N SER A 350 -12.01 7.63 12.16
CA SER A 350 -11.10 8.46 11.37
C SER A 350 -10.04 9.15 12.20
N PRO A 351 -8.77 9.11 11.77
CA PRO A 351 -7.73 9.86 12.44
C PRO A 351 -8.01 11.36 12.25
N PRO A 352 -7.92 12.17 13.31
CA PRO A 352 -8.11 13.61 13.22
C PRO A 352 -6.99 14.21 12.36
N SER A 353 -7.36 15.05 11.39
CA SER A 353 -6.45 15.64 10.40
C SER A 353 -5.65 16.83 10.93
N SER A 354 -6.07 17.43 12.04
CA SER A 354 -5.40 18.59 12.64
C SER A 354 -5.43 18.53 14.16
N PHE A 355 -4.43 19.13 14.80
CA PHE A 355 -4.38 19.28 16.26
C PHE A 355 -5.59 20.06 16.80
N ALA A 356 -6.18 20.94 15.97
CA ALA A 356 -7.40 21.66 16.30
C ALA A 356 -8.61 20.72 16.44
N GLY A 357 -8.73 19.69 15.58
CA GLY A 357 -9.80 18.68 15.65
C GLY A 357 -9.59 17.58 16.71
N ILE A 358 -8.50 17.65 17.48
CA ILE A 358 -8.28 16.79 18.67
C ILE A 358 -8.80 17.50 19.93
N ILE A 359 -8.76 18.83 19.94
CA ILE A 359 -9.08 19.67 21.10
C ILE A 359 -10.52 20.20 21.05
N TYR A 360 -11.03 20.45 19.84
CA TYR A 360 -12.42 20.81 19.54
C TYR A 360 -13.05 19.73 18.68
#